data_AF-A0AAD9WG55-F1
#
_entry.id   AF-A0AAD9WG55-F1
#
_cell.length_a   1.000
_cell.length_b   1.000
_cell.length_c   1.000
_cell.angle_alpha   90.00
_cell.angle_beta   90.00
_cell.angle_gamma   90.00
#
_symmetry.space_group_name_H-M   'P 1'
#
loop_
_entity.id
_entity.type
_entity.pdbx_description
1 polymer ?
#
loop_
_entity_poly.entity_id
_entity_poly.type
_entity_poly.pdbx_seq_one_letter_code
_entity_poly.pdbx_strand_id
1 'polypeptide(L)'
;MLSSRSLTRSANTLSYRASPIISRKMATASVPGENFEVRQTSATEDWHPDPSKSLPLDKARQALVDDIIALYSCEPTIERVKRYTPDCVYDDQFVYANDRYKMAGQWFALPKLFKASKNEGYQIVRSDDEVIQFKNEQSWTFKIIPKTATINALVTLSLDPETVHSDFIRVKYHKDQANDKDYSHEGLGFTFKKWQADQVAKHMDSKEVEVFEADKNAGKEPVRKYGSGKGEAPEKNL
;
A
#
# COMPACT_ATOMS: atom_id res chain seq x y z
N MET A 1 37.78 -61.36 31.36
CA MET A 1 37.97 -59.92 31.67
C MET A 1 38.53 -59.23 30.43
N LEU A 2 38.04 -58.02 30.13
CA LEU A 2 38.43 -57.06 29.07
C LEU A 2 37.93 -57.43 27.64
N SER A 3 36.70 -57.09 27.25
CA SER A 3 36.09 -55.77 26.93
C SER A 3 36.62 -55.14 25.64
N SER A 4 35.90 -55.42 24.54
CA SER A 4 35.99 -54.75 23.23
C SER A 4 35.33 -53.37 23.33
N ARG A 5 36.05 -52.30 23.00
CA ARG A 5 35.53 -50.94 22.89
C ARG A 5 35.24 -50.61 21.43
N SER A 6 33.96 -50.54 21.09
CA SER A 6 33.46 -49.96 19.84
C SER A 6 33.41 -48.43 19.97
N LEU A 7 34.13 -47.72 19.11
CA LEU A 7 34.06 -46.27 18.96
C LEU A 7 32.96 -45.92 17.94
N THR A 8 31.79 -45.54 18.43
CA THR A 8 30.73 -44.93 17.61
C THR A 8 30.99 -43.44 17.44
N ARG A 9 31.19 -43.01 16.19
CA ARG A 9 31.38 -41.62 15.77
C ARG A 9 30.01 -40.94 15.69
N SER A 10 29.69 -40.06 16.64
CA SER A 10 28.47 -39.25 16.60
C SER A 10 28.63 -38.12 15.57
N ALA A 11 27.70 -38.04 14.61
CA ALA A 11 27.59 -36.94 13.67
C ALA A 11 26.87 -35.77 14.37
N ASN A 12 27.58 -34.67 14.59
CA ASN A 12 26.98 -33.40 15.02
C ASN A 12 26.22 -32.77 13.86
N THR A 13 24.90 -32.99 13.81
CA THR A 13 23.99 -32.15 13.04
C THR A 13 23.82 -30.82 13.77
N LEU A 14 24.48 -29.76 13.28
CA LEU A 14 24.20 -28.39 13.69
C LEU A 14 22.78 -28.02 13.22
N SER A 15 21.80 -28.09 14.12
CA SER A 15 20.51 -27.43 13.94
C SER A 15 20.72 -25.92 14.08
N TYR A 16 20.75 -25.22 12.96
CA TYR A 16 20.66 -23.76 12.94
C TYR A 16 19.25 -23.37 13.39
N ARG A 17 19.06 -23.12 14.69
CA ARG A 17 17.86 -22.45 15.19
C ARG A 17 17.96 -20.97 14.82
N ALA A 18 17.15 -20.55 13.85
CA ALA A 18 16.98 -19.13 13.54
C ALA A 18 16.54 -18.37 14.82
N SER A 19 17.13 -17.20 15.04
CA SER A 19 16.83 -16.38 16.22
C SER A 19 15.33 -16.00 16.26
N PRO A 20 14.71 -15.91 17.45
CA PRO A 20 13.28 -15.58 17.61
C PRO A 20 12.87 -14.27 16.91
N ILE A 21 13.78 -13.31 16.82
CA ILE A 21 13.59 -12.00 16.17
C ILE A 21 13.44 -12.17 14.65
N ILE A 22 14.27 -13.03 14.03
CA ILE A 22 14.21 -13.34 12.60
C ILE A 22 12.92 -14.12 12.29
N SER A 23 12.57 -15.09 13.15
CA SER A 23 11.33 -15.86 13.01
C SER A 23 10.07 -14.98 13.09
N ARG A 24 10.08 -13.91 13.90
CA ARG A 24 8.96 -12.98 14.03
C ARG A 24 8.86 -12.00 12.85
N LYS A 25 9.99 -11.47 12.36
CA LYS A 25 10.03 -10.63 11.13
C LYS A 25 9.56 -11.41 9.89
N MET A 26 9.98 -12.67 9.76
CA MET A 26 9.53 -13.56 8.67
C MET A 26 8.03 -13.88 8.76
N ALA A 27 7.50 -14.11 9.96
CA ALA A 27 6.07 -14.37 10.15
C ALA A 27 5.18 -13.14 9.85
N THR A 28 5.67 -11.92 10.08
CA THR A 28 4.97 -10.67 9.71
C THR A 28 5.07 -10.32 8.23
N ALA A 29 6.07 -10.83 7.52
CA ALA A 29 6.22 -10.58 6.09
C ALA A 29 5.24 -11.40 5.22
N SER A 30 4.89 -12.61 5.69
CA SER A 30 4.00 -13.53 4.98
C SER A 30 2.51 -13.27 5.17
N VAL A 31 2.11 -12.26 5.96
CA VAL A 31 0.69 -11.97 6.16
C VAL A 31 0.12 -11.10 5.02
N PRO A 32 -1.17 -11.29 4.66
CA PRO A 32 -1.87 -10.49 3.65
C PRO A 32 -1.81 -8.98 3.89
N GLY A 33 -1.93 -8.20 2.80
CA GLY A 33 -1.93 -6.74 2.84
C GLY A 33 -2.93 -6.15 3.83
N GLU A 34 -4.11 -6.76 4.02
CA GLU A 34 -5.13 -6.30 4.99
C GLU A 34 -4.61 -6.23 6.44
N ASN A 35 -3.57 -6.99 6.79
CA ASN A 35 -2.95 -6.94 8.12
C ASN A 35 -2.08 -5.69 8.34
N PHE A 36 -1.76 -4.97 7.27
CA PHE A 36 -0.97 -3.74 7.27
C PHE A 36 -1.85 -2.47 7.22
N GLU A 37 -3.18 -2.61 7.40
CA GLU A 37 -4.07 -1.45 7.58
C GLU A 37 -3.63 -0.66 8.81
N VAL A 38 -3.28 0.61 8.60
CA VAL A 38 -2.97 1.55 9.67
C VAL A 38 -4.10 2.58 9.72
N ARG A 39 -4.77 2.69 10.87
CA ARG A 39 -5.66 3.81 11.11
C ARG A 39 -4.87 5.03 11.56
N GLN A 40 -5.20 6.15 10.95
CA GLN A 40 -4.67 7.44 11.36
C GLN A 40 -5.75 8.21 12.10
N THR A 41 -5.42 8.63 13.31
CA THR A 41 -6.13 9.67 14.03
C THR A 41 -5.34 10.96 13.83
N SER A 42 -5.95 11.94 13.18
CA SER A 42 -5.40 13.28 13.10
C SER A 42 -6.11 14.20 14.07
N ALA A 43 -5.36 15.16 14.64
CA ALA A 43 -5.95 16.28 15.34
C ALA A 43 -6.49 17.37 14.39
N THR A 44 -6.23 17.26 13.09
CA THR A 44 -6.62 18.25 12.07
C THR A 44 -7.07 17.58 10.76
N GLU A 45 -8.13 18.13 10.17
CA GLU A 45 -8.62 17.75 8.85
C GLU A 45 -7.87 18.49 7.71
N ASP A 46 -6.94 19.40 8.05
CA ASP A 46 -6.18 20.17 7.06
C ASP A 46 -4.95 19.41 6.56
N TRP A 47 -5.14 18.78 5.41
CA TRP A 47 -4.12 18.04 4.68
C TRP A 47 -3.37 18.84 3.63
N HIS A 48 -3.46 20.17 3.65
CA HIS A 48 -2.63 20.96 2.77
C HIS A 48 -1.13 20.77 3.13
N PRO A 49 -0.27 20.45 2.14
CA PRO A 49 1.14 20.21 2.37
C PRO A 49 1.92 21.52 2.53
N ASP A 50 2.94 21.50 3.37
CA ASP A 50 3.98 22.53 3.43
C ASP A 50 5.33 21.88 3.07
N PRO A 51 5.78 21.96 1.79
CA PRO A 51 7.01 21.31 1.34
C PRO A 51 8.26 21.74 2.14
N SER A 52 8.26 22.95 2.71
CA SER A 52 9.39 23.45 3.53
C SER A 52 9.54 22.71 4.86
N LYS A 53 8.47 22.05 5.32
CA LYS A 53 8.41 21.24 6.54
C LYS A 53 8.47 19.73 6.25
N SER A 54 8.79 19.34 5.02
CA SER A 54 8.89 17.93 4.65
C SER A 54 10.10 17.28 5.32
N LEU A 55 9.90 16.10 5.92
CA LEU A 55 11.01 15.29 6.39
C LEU A 55 11.89 14.84 5.20
N PRO A 56 13.22 14.82 5.34
CA PRO A 56 14.10 14.30 4.30
C PRO A 56 13.95 12.78 4.20
N LEU A 57 14.04 12.25 2.98
CA LEU A 57 14.06 10.82 2.69
C LEU A 57 15.44 10.40 2.20
N ASP A 58 15.81 9.15 2.49
CA ASP A 58 16.91 8.51 1.77
C ASP A 58 16.53 8.25 0.30
N LYS A 59 17.53 7.84 -0.48
CA LYS A 59 17.37 7.64 -1.93
C LYS A 59 16.29 6.60 -2.28
N ALA A 60 16.22 5.49 -1.55
CA ALA A 60 15.31 4.40 -1.86
C ALA A 60 13.85 4.78 -1.54
N ARG A 61 13.65 5.46 -0.41
CA ARG A 61 12.35 5.99 0.02
C ARG A 61 11.88 7.13 -0.87
N GLN A 62 12.78 8.02 -1.27
CA GLN A 62 12.45 9.08 -2.23
C GLN A 62 12.01 8.48 -3.56
N ALA A 63 12.71 7.47 -4.07
CA ALA A 63 12.32 6.80 -5.32
C ALA A 63 10.93 6.11 -5.21
N LEU A 64 10.58 5.55 -4.06
CA LEU A 64 9.22 5.04 -3.82
C LEU A 64 8.18 6.17 -3.89
N VAL A 65 8.41 7.28 -3.18
CA VAL A 65 7.47 8.42 -3.18
C VAL A 65 7.34 9.02 -4.58
N ASP A 66 8.44 9.19 -5.31
CA ASP A 66 8.44 9.69 -6.69
C ASP A 66 7.58 8.82 -7.62
N ASP A 67 7.71 7.50 -7.50
CA ASP A 67 6.89 6.56 -8.29
C ASP A 67 5.40 6.65 -7.93
N ILE A 68 5.07 6.86 -6.65
CA ILE A 68 3.69 7.03 -6.17
C ILE A 68 3.10 8.37 -6.67
N ILE A 69 3.85 9.48 -6.59
CA ILE A 69 3.42 10.78 -7.12
C ILE A 69 3.23 10.73 -8.63
N ALA A 70 4.09 10.00 -9.36
CA ALA A 70 3.92 9.79 -10.79
C ALA A 70 2.64 9.00 -11.13
N LEU A 71 2.26 8.01 -10.31
CA LEU A 71 0.99 7.30 -10.46
C LEU A 71 -0.22 8.24 -10.30
N TYR A 72 -0.26 9.08 -9.27
CA TYR A 72 -1.30 10.12 -9.13
C TYR A 72 -1.32 11.11 -10.30
N SER A 73 -0.14 11.39 -10.85
CA SER A 73 0.06 12.29 -11.99
C SER A 73 -0.29 11.65 -13.34
N CYS A 74 -1.02 10.52 -13.33
CA CYS A 74 -1.46 9.81 -14.54
C CYS A 74 -0.30 9.30 -15.40
N GLU A 75 0.80 8.88 -14.78
CA GLU A 75 1.93 8.25 -15.44
C GLU A 75 2.13 6.79 -14.98
N PRO A 76 1.16 5.89 -15.18
CA PRO A 76 1.33 4.50 -14.79
C PRO A 76 2.33 3.77 -15.69
N THR A 77 3.19 2.98 -15.06
CA THR A 77 4.06 2.00 -15.73
C THR A 77 4.01 0.68 -14.98
N ILE A 78 4.36 -0.42 -15.65
CA ILE A 78 4.46 -1.75 -15.01
C ILE A 78 5.43 -1.69 -13.81
N GLU A 79 6.57 -1.02 -13.95
CA GLU A 79 7.57 -0.93 -12.86
C GLU A 79 7.07 -0.11 -11.67
N ARG A 80 6.33 0.98 -11.90
CA ARG A 80 5.70 1.76 -10.83
C ARG A 80 4.65 0.93 -10.08
N VAL A 81 3.85 0.15 -10.80
CA VAL A 81 2.86 -0.77 -10.19
C VAL A 81 3.54 -1.92 -9.43
N LYS A 82 4.75 -2.34 -9.82
CA LYS A 82 5.53 -3.34 -9.05
C LYS A 82 6.01 -2.83 -7.69
N ARG A 83 5.90 -1.53 -7.39
CA ARG A 83 6.05 -0.98 -6.02
C ARG A 83 5.03 -1.55 -5.04
N TYR A 84 4.00 -2.24 -5.51
CA TYR A 84 3.06 -2.92 -4.65
C TYR A 84 3.33 -4.42 -4.63
N THR A 85 3.15 -5.04 -3.47
CA THR A 85 3.18 -6.49 -3.36
C THR A 85 1.97 -7.11 -4.09
N PRO A 86 2.03 -8.37 -4.55
CA PRO A 86 0.89 -9.01 -5.20
C PRO A 86 -0.41 -8.95 -4.38
N ASP A 87 -0.28 -9.09 -3.06
CA ASP A 87 -1.36 -9.09 -2.05
C ASP A 87 -1.65 -7.70 -1.46
N CYS A 88 -1.24 -6.62 -2.13
CA CYS A 88 -1.42 -5.28 -1.61
C CYS A 88 -2.90 -4.89 -1.48
N VAL A 89 -3.17 -3.96 -0.57
CA VAL A 89 -4.44 -3.23 -0.50
C VAL A 89 -4.23 -1.78 -0.89
N TYR A 90 -5.08 -1.28 -1.78
CA TYR A 90 -5.24 0.13 -2.08
C TYR A 90 -6.64 0.57 -1.69
N ASP A 91 -6.72 1.56 -0.80
CA ASP A 91 -7.94 2.01 -0.16
C ASP A 91 -7.99 3.53 -0.20
N ASP A 92 -8.95 4.08 -0.92
CA ASP A 92 -9.22 5.51 -0.94
C ASP A 92 -10.73 5.79 -0.78
N GLN A 93 -11.10 7.06 -0.80
CA GLN A 93 -12.49 7.49 -0.67
C GLN A 93 -13.44 6.92 -1.76
N PHE A 94 -12.93 6.42 -2.89
CA PHE A 94 -13.70 5.91 -4.03
C PHE A 94 -13.44 4.43 -4.39
N VAL A 95 -12.34 3.84 -3.91
CA VAL A 95 -11.85 2.53 -4.36
C VAL A 95 -11.37 1.71 -3.17
N TYR A 96 -11.71 0.42 -3.18
CA TYR A 96 -11.02 -0.59 -2.37
C TYR A 96 -10.57 -1.74 -3.29
N ALA A 97 -9.28 -1.82 -3.56
CA ALA A 97 -8.64 -2.84 -4.38
C ALA A 97 -7.72 -3.68 -3.50
N ASN A 98 -7.98 -4.98 -3.42
CA ASN A 98 -7.33 -5.88 -2.47
C ASN A 98 -6.47 -6.96 -3.15
N ASP A 99 -5.89 -6.58 -4.28
CA ASP A 99 -4.78 -7.27 -4.93
C ASP A 99 -4.15 -6.29 -5.94
N ARG A 100 -2.91 -6.58 -6.35
CA ARG A 100 -2.18 -5.74 -7.30
C ARG A 100 -2.86 -5.65 -8.66
N TYR A 101 -3.55 -6.70 -9.10
CA TYR A 101 -4.28 -6.70 -10.37
C TYR A 101 -5.37 -5.63 -10.41
N LYS A 102 -6.23 -5.58 -9.38
CA LYS A 102 -7.31 -4.59 -9.29
C LYS A 102 -6.77 -3.17 -9.15
N MET A 103 -5.73 -3.00 -8.34
CA MET A 103 -5.09 -1.71 -8.13
C MET A 103 -4.40 -1.22 -9.41
N ALA A 104 -3.70 -2.10 -10.14
CA ALA A 104 -3.13 -1.78 -11.45
C ALA A 104 -4.21 -1.24 -12.40
N GLY A 105 -5.37 -1.90 -12.43
CA GLY A 105 -6.54 -1.41 -13.16
C GLY A 105 -6.85 0.05 -12.82
N GLN A 106 -6.91 0.43 -11.54
CA GLN A 106 -7.19 1.83 -11.18
C GLN A 106 -6.16 2.80 -11.73
N TRP A 107 -4.87 2.52 -11.52
CA TRP A 107 -3.79 3.39 -11.98
C TRP A 107 -3.78 3.56 -13.50
N PHE A 108 -3.99 2.49 -14.27
CA PHE A 108 -4.07 2.55 -15.73
C PHE A 108 -5.39 3.14 -16.26
N ALA A 109 -6.44 3.26 -15.43
CA ALA A 109 -7.67 4.00 -15.77
C ALA A 109 -7.51 5.52 -15.68
N LEU A 110 -6.73 6.05 -14.73
CA LEU A 110 -6.66 7.50 -14.49
C LEU A 110 -6.32 8.32 -15.75
N PRO A 111 -5.31 7.95 -16.57
CA PRO A 111 -4.98 8.69 -17.79
C PRO A 111 -6.09 8.60 -18.85
N LYS A 112 -7.03 7.66 -18.74
CA LYS A 112 -8.19 7.56 -19.63
C LYS A 112 -9.30 8.53 -19.20
N LEU A 113 -9.42 8.83 -17.91
CA LEU A 113 -10.43 9.72 -17.32
C LEU A 113 -10.02 11.20 -17.33
N PHE A 114 -8.73 11.47 -17.12
CA PHE A 114 -8.21 12.83 -16.94
C PHE A 114 -7.37 13.28 -18.14
N LYS A 115 -7.56 14.55 -18.54
CA LYS A 115 -6.78 15.22 -19.58
C LYS A 115 -5.42 15.67 -19.06
N ALA A 116 -5.38 16.06 -17.79
CA ALA A 116 -4.19 16.51 -17.10
C ALA A 116 -4.30 16.15 -15.62
N SER A 117 -3.15 15.86 -15.02
CA SER A 117 -2.99 15.68 -13.57
C SER A 117 -1.73 16.43 -13.15
N LYS A 118 -1.78 17.15 -12.03
CA LYS A 118 -0.66 17.94 -11.52
C LYS A 118 -0.55 17.73 -10.01
N ASN A 119 0.66 17.37 -9.57
CA ASN A 119 1.02 17.44 -8.17
C ASN A 119 1.30 18.91 -7.82
N GLU A 120 0.49 19.48 -6.92
CA GLU A 120 0.68 20.86 -6.46
C GLU A 120 1.73 20.93 -5.35
N GLY A 121 1.90 19.83 -4.60
CA GLY A 121 2.98 19.61 -3.65
C GLY A 121 2.72 18.41 -2.76
N TYR A 122 3.76 18.01 -2.02
CA TYR A 122 3.63 17.03 -0.94
C TYR A 122 4.54 17.40 0.24
N GLN A 123 4.23 16.85 1.41
CA GLN A 123 5.02 17.00 2.63
C GLN A 123 5.12 15.66 3.34
N ILE A 124 6.33 15.10 3.45
CA ILE A 124 6.57 13.90 4.27
C ILE A 124 6.41 14.28 5.76
N VAL A 125 5.53 13.57 6.46
CA VAL A 125 5.23 13.80 7.89
C VAL A 125 5.69 12.65 8.77
N ARG A 126 5.89 11.45 8.21
CA ARG A 126 6.47 10.29 8.90
C ARG A 126 7.19 9.39 7.90
N SER A 127 8.33 8.84 8.30
CA SER A 127 9.05 7.82 7.53
C SER A 127 9.86 6.93 8.46
N ASP A 128 9.42 5.70 8.65
CA ASP A 128 10.09 4.66 9.44
C ASP A 128 9.96 3.28 8.77
N ASP A 129 10.40 2.22 9.44
CA ASP A 129 10.36 0.85 8.90
C ASP A 129 8.95 0.31 8.67
N GLU A 130 7.92 0.93 9.26
CA GLU A 130 6.53 0.50 9.10
C GLU A 130 5.83 1.26 7.98
N VAL A 131 6.00 2.59 7.94
CA VAL A 131 5.22 3.47 7.06
C VAL A 131 6.04 4.60 6.45
N ILE A 132 5.58 5.07 5.29
CA ILE A 132 5.79 6.46 4.84
C ILE A 132 4.42 7.14 4.85
N GLN A 133 4.34 8.32 5.48
CA GLN A 133 3.13 9.13 5.49
C GLN A 133 3.45 10.52 4.97
N PHE A 134 2.59 11.03 4.11
CA PHE A 134 2.75 12.35 3.53
C PHE A 134 1.42 13.02 3.25
N LYS A 135 1.38 14.32 3.46
CA LYS A 135 0.31 15.17 2.93
C LYS A 135 0.54 15.36 1.45
N ASN A 136 -0.51 15.31 0.64
CA ASN A 136 -0.45 15.46 -0.80
C ASN A 136 -1.57 16.37 -1.29
N GLU A 137 -1.25 17.31 -2.18
CA GLU A 137 -2.22 18.11 -2.93
C GLU A 137 -2.12 17.78 -4.41
N GLN A 138 -3.22 17.27 -4.97
CA GLN A 138 -3.28 16.81 -6.35
C GLN A 138 -4.46 17.41 -7.08
N SER A 139 -4.20 17.95 -8.29
CA SER A 139 -5.18 18.51 -9.19
C SER A 139 -5.40 17.59 -10.39
N TRP A 140 -6.65 17.21 -10.68
CA TRP A 140 -7.02 16.48 -11.89
C TRP A 140 -8.01 17.25 -12.75
N THR A 141 -7.75 17.33 -14.05
CA THR A 141 -8.62 17.95 -15.05
C THR A 141 -9.32 16.87 -15.86
N PHE A 142 -10.64 16.82 -15.83
CA PHE A 142 -11.41 15.80 -16.56
C PHE A 142 -11.30 15.97 -18.09
N LYS A 143 -11.35 14.87 -18.86
CA LYS A 143 -11.30 14.95 -20.33
C LYS A 143 -12.54 15.56 -20.98
N ILE A 144 -13.72 15.21 -20.46
CA ILE A 144 -15.00 15.51 -21.12
C ILE A 144 -15.58 16.84 -20.62
N ILE A 145 -15.33 17.19 -19.36
CA ILE A 145 -15.81 18.43 -18.75
C ILE A 145 -14.63 19.35 -18.42
N PRO A 146 -14.72 20.67 -18.68
CA PRO A 146 -13.65 21.62 -18.39
C PRO A 146 -13.62 21.97 -16.89
N LYS A 147 -13.56 20.94 -16.05
CA LYS A 147 -13.53 21.05 -14.59
C LYS A 147 -12.22 20.46 -14.09
N THR A 148 -11.60 21.17 -13.15
CA THR A 148 -10.47 20.69 -12.36
C THR A 148 -10.94 20.45 -10.95
N ALA A 149 -10.56 19.31 -10.38
CA ALA A 149 -10.75 18.99 -8.97
C ALA A 149 -9.37 18.94 -8.30
N THR A 150 -9.21 19.67 -7.19
CA THR A 150 -8.01 19.64 -6.36
C THR A 150 -8.38 19.00 -5.03
N ILE A 151 -7.58 18.03 -4.58
CA ILE A 151 -7.83 17.27 -3.36
C ILE A 151 -6.55 17.30 -2.52
N ASN A 152 -6.74 17.60 -1.23
CA ASN A 152 -5.73 17.39 -0.19
C ASN A 152 -6.00 16.06 0.50
N ALA A 153 -4.98 15.22 0.63
CA ALA A 153 -5.10 13.94 1.31
C ALA A 153 -3.89 13.67 2.20
N LEU A 154 -4.13 12.96 3.30
CA LEU A 154 -3.07 12.25 4.00
C LEU A 154 -2.92 10.87 3.37
N VAL A 155 -1.75 10.62 2.79
CA VAL A 155 -1.40 9.34 2.18
C VAL A 155 -0.55 8.55 3.15
N THR A 156 -0.91 7.29 3.38
CA THR A 156 -0.13 6.33 4.17
C THR A 156 0.22 5.11 3.34
N LEU A 157 1.52 4.85 3.24
CA LEU A 157 2.09 3.67 2.62
C LEU A 157 2.64 2.76 3.72
N SER A 158 1.94 1.69 4.05
CA SER A 158 2.49 0.61 4.88
C SER A 158 3.47 -0.22 4.05
N LEU A 159 4.69 -0.31 4.54
CA LEU A 159 5.82 -0.89 3.81
C LEU A 159 5.89 -2.39 4.02
N ASP A 160 6.35 -3.09 3.00
CA ASP A 160 6.66 -4.51 3.06
C ASP A 160 7.95 -4.75 3.88
N PRO A 161 7.88 -5.47 5.01
CA PRO A 161 9.05 -5.72 5.86
C PRO A 161 10.19 -6.46 5.15
N GLU A 162 9.92 -7.21 4.07
CA GLU A 162 10.95 -7.91 3.30
C GLU A 162 11.79 -6.98 2.44
N THR A 163 11.21 -5.84 2.01
CA THR A 163 11.83 -4.95 1.03
C THR A 163 12.14 -3.56 1.56
N VAL A 164 11.72 -3.21 2.79
CA VAL A 164 11.89 -1.87 3.39
C VAL A 164 13.35 -1.39 3.51
N HIS A 165 14.33 -2.31 3.53
CA HIS A 165 15.75 -1.99 3.54
C HIS A 165 16.46 -2.29 2.21
N SER A 166 15.70 -2.53 1.13
CA SER A 166 16.23 -2.76 -0.22
C SER A 166 16.17 -1.49 -1.06
N ASP A 167 16.85 -1.47 -2.21
CA ASP A 167 16.75 -0.38 -3.18
C ASP A 167 15.36 -0.28 -3.84
N PHE A 168 14.55 -1.35 -3.76
CA PHE A 168 13.21 -1.43 -4.33
C PHE A 168 12.18 -1.77 -3.24
N ILE A 169 11.86 -0.77 -2.44
CA ILE A 169 10.84 -0.87 -1.38
C ILE A 169 9.46 -1.11 -2.01
N ARG A 170 8.70 -2.05 -1.42
CA ARG A 170 7.31 -2.32 -1.78
C ARG A 170 6.32 -1.89 -0.70
N VAL A 171 5.07 -1.72 -1.13
CA VAL A 171 3.91 -1.31 -0.34
C VAL A 171 2.96 -2.49 -0.16
N LYS A 172 2.58 -2.76 1.08
CA LYS A 172 1.56 -3.74 1.48
C LYS A 172 0.17 -3.12 1.58
N TYR A 173 0.08 -1.87 2.04
CA TYR A 173 -1.17 -1.14 2.17
C TYR A 173 -0.98 0.33 1.79
N HIS A 174 -1.88 0.86 0.97
CA HIS A 174 -1.91 2.25 0.57
C HIS A 174 -3.27 2.83 0.94
N LYS A 175 -3.28 3.79 1.87
CA LYS A 175 -4.49 4.50 2.31
C LYS A 175 -4.42 5.97 1.92
N ASP A 176 -5.47 6.44 1.24
CA ASP A 176 -5.70 7.86 0.98
C ASP A 176 -6.87 8.35 1.82
N GLN A 177 -6.58 9.26 2.74
CA GLN A 177 -7.59 9.89 3.58
C GLN A 177 -7.80 11.33 3.14
N ALA A 178 -8.93 11.59 2.47
CA ALA A 178 -9.34 12.94 2.07
C ALA A 178 -10.25 13.59 3.13
N ASN A 179 -10.90 12.80 3.99
CA ASN A 179 -11.71 13.28 5.11
C ASN A 179 -11.84 12.24 6.24
N ASP A 180 -12.35 12.65 7.40
CA ASP A 180 -12.43 11.86 8.62
C ASP A 180 -13.42 10.68 8.59
N LYS A 181 -14.30 10.61 7.58
CA LYS A 181 -15.31 9.55 7.44
C LYS A 181 -14.84 8.38 6.55
N ASP A 182 -13.60 8.42 6.06
CA ASP A 182 -13.07 7.45 5.08
C ASP A 182 -12.76 6.05 5.66
N TYR A 183 -12.93 5.81 6.97
CA TYR A 183 -12.66 4.52 7.64
C TYR A 183 -13.88 3.62 7.89
N SER A 184 -15.09 4.06 7.57
CA SER A 184 -16.29 3.35 8.06
C SER A 184 -16.51 1.98 7.41
N HIS A 185 -15.91 1.66 6.25
CA HIS A 185 -16.11 0.39 5.50
C HIS A 185 -17.57 -0.13 5.47
N GLU A 186 -18.56 0.76 5.62
CA GLU A 186 -19.95 0.43 5.85
C GLU A 186 -20.85 1.15 4.83
N GLY A 187 -21.96 0.49 4.48
CA GLY A 187 -23.02 1.06 3.65
C GLY A 187 -22.92 0.78 2.16
N LEU A 188 -23.97 1.22 1.44
CA LEU A 188 -24.15 1.01 0.00
C LEU A 188 -23.02 1.63 -0.85
N GLY A 189 -22.40 2.70 -0.35
CA GLY A 189 -21.23 3.33 -0.98
C GLY A 189 -20.04 2.38 -1.09
N PHE A 190 -19.65 1.69 -0.01
CA PHE A 190 -18.53 0.74 -0.02
C PHE A 190 -18.75 -0.44 -0.97
N THR A 191 -19.99 -0.97 -1.03
CA THR A 191 -20.36 -2.03 -1.99
C THR A 191 -20.26 -1.54 -3.44
N PHE A 192 -20.66 -0.29 -3.71
CA PHE A 192 -20.48 0.35 -5.02
C PHE A 192 -19.00 0.59 -5.36
N LYS A 193 -18.17 1.00 -4.39
CA LYS A 193 -16.70 1.17 -4.55
C LYS A 193 -16.05 -0.15 -4.99
N LYS A 194 -16.34 -1.24 -4.27
CA LYS A 194 -15.81 -2.57 -4.58
C LYS A 194 -16.28 -3.06 -5.95
N TRP A 195 -17.56 -2.85 -6.28
CA TRP A 195 -18.10 -3.18 -7.59
C TRP A 195 -17.44 -2.36 -8.71
N GLN A 196 -17.27 -1.04 -8.54
CA GLN A 196 -16.61 -0.18 -9.51
C GLN A 196 -15.17 -0.64 -9.77
N ALA A 197 -14.38 -0.89 -8.71
CA ALA A 197 -13.02 -1.37 -8.85
C ALA A 197 -12.95 -2.71 -9.62
N ASP A 198 -13.83 -3.64 -9.28
CA ASP A 198 -13.94 -4.94 -9.96
C ASP A 198 -14.41 -4.81 -11.42
N GLN A 199 -15.27 -3.83 -11.77
CA GLN A 199 -15.73 -3.61 -13.14
C GLN A 199 -14.69 -2.87 -14.00
N VAL A 200 -14.03 -1.86 -13.45
CA VAL A 200 -12.97 -1.10 -14.12
C VAL A 200 -11.83 -2.04 -14.50
N ALA A 201 -11.37 -2.90 -13.58
CA ALA A 201 -10.32 -3.88 -13.87
C ALA A 201 -10.74 -4.98 -14.88
N LYS A 202 -12.05 -5.26 -15.02
CA LYS A 202 -12.57 -6.25 -15.98
C LYS A 202 -12.78 -5.70 -17.39
N HIS A 203 -13.13 -4.42 -17.52
CA HIS A 203 -13.41 -3.77 -18.80
C HIS A 203 -12.20 -2.99 -19.34
N MET A 204 -11.10 -2.99 -18.60
CA MET A 204 -9.86 -2.41 -19.04
C MET A 204 -9.08 -3.39 -19.88
N ASP A 205 -9.30 -3.30 -21.18
CA ASP A 205 -8.37 -3.87 -22.15
C ASP A 205 -7.09 -3.00 -22.12
N SER A 206 -6.05 -3.53 -21.49
CA SER A 206 -4.74 -2.91 -21.34
C SER A 206 -3.73 -4.03 -21.11
N LYS A 207 -2.84 -4.24 -22.09
CA LYS A 207 -1.76 -5.23 -22.03
C LYS A 207 -0.90 -5.07 -20.78
N GLU A 208 -0.81 -3.85 -20.27
CA GLU A 208 -0.10 -3.50 -19.05
C GLU A 208 -0.75 -4.10 -17.79
N VAL A 209 -2.08 -4.17 -17.74
CA VAL A 209 -2.82 -4.75 -16.61
C VAL A 209 -2.77 -6.29 -16.66
N GLU A 210 -2.76 -6.89 -17.84
CA GLU A 210 -2.65 -8.35 -18.03
C GLU A 210 -1.38 -8.94 -17.39
N VAL A 211 -0.29 -8.17 -17.33
CA VAL A 211 0.97 -8.56 -16.66
C VAL A 211 0.75 -8.96 -15.19
N PHE A 212 -0.28 -8.40 -14.55
CA PHE A 212 -0.61 -8.64 -13.15
C PHE A 212 -1.71 -9.67 -12.95
N GLU A 213 -2.19 -10.35 -14.01
CA GLU A 213 -3.30 -11.30 -13.91
C GLU A 213 -3.02 -12.45 -12.92
N ALA A 214 -1.77 -12.88 -12.80
CA ALA A 214 -1.36 -13.90 -11.84
C ALA A 214 -1.51 -13.47 -10.38
N ASP A 215 -1.59 -12.16 -10.11
CA ASP A 215 -1.76 -11.62 -8.75
C ASP A 215 -3.24 -11.57 -8.33
N LYS A 216 -4.18 -11.92 -9.23
CA LYS A 216 -5.61 -12.01 -8.88
C LYS A 216 -5.77 -12.91 -7.66
N ASN A 217 -6.35 -12.35 -6.62
CA ASN A 217 -6.57 -13.06 -5.35
C ASN A 217 -5.32 -13.48 -4.57
N ALA A 218 -4.17 -12.85 -4.80
CA ALA A 218 -3.01 -13.02 -3.94
C ALA A 218 -3.38 -12.65 -2.48
N GLY A 219 -3.17 -13.58 -1.55
CA GLY A 219 -3.31 -13.37 -0.10
C GLY A 219 -4.64 -12.74 0.31
N LYS A 220 -5.76 -13.45 0.23
CA LYS A 220 -7.05 -12.90 0.65
C LYS A 220 -7.42 -13.24 2.09
N GLU A 221 -7.52 -12.22 2.93
CA GLU A 221 -8.44 -12.21 4.06
C GLU A 221 -9.69 -11.40 3.72
N PRO A 222 -10.88 -11.72 4.29
CA PRO A 222 -12.03 -10.85 4.17
C PRO A 222 -11.71 -9.44 4.70
N VAL A 223 -12.20 -8.41 4.01
CA VAL A 223 -12.07 -7.01 4.48
C VAL A 223 -12.53 -6.94 5.93
N ARG A 224 -11.67 -6.39 6.78
CA ARG A 224 -12.01 -6.14 8.18
C ARG A 224 -13.10 -5.06 8.23
N LYS A 225 -14.26 -5.44 8.73
CA LYS A 225 -15.36 -4.53 8.99
C LYS A 225 -15.20 -4.03 10.43
N TYR A 226 -15.14 -2.72 10.60
CA TYR A 226 -14.84 -2.09 11.89
C TYR A 226 -15.99 -1.23 12.40
N GLY A 227 -17.22 -1.73 12.24
CA GLY A 227 -18.41 -1.05 12.71
C GLY A 227 -18.51 0.41 12.23
N SER A 228 -19.00 1.26 13.12
CA SER A 228 -19.16 2.72 12.94
C SER A 228 -17.86 3.54 12.72
N GLY A 229 -16.71 2.89 12.52
CA GLY A 229 -15.42 3.56 12.36
C GLY A 229 -14.78 4.01 13.68
N LYS A 230 -15.48 3.95 14.81
CA LYS A 230 -14.96 4.31 16.14
C LYS A 230 -14.76 3.04 16.99
N GLY A 231 -13.52 2.54 17.06
CA GLY A 231 -13.09 1.68 18.17
C GLY A 231 -12.84 0.18 17.96
N GLU A 232 -12.81 -0.35 16.73
CA GLU A 232 -12.56 -1.81 16.52
C GLU A 232 -11.26 -2.16 15.76
N ALA A 233 -10.54 -1.18 15.22
CA ALA A 233 -9.28 -1.41 14.52
C ALA A 233 -8.05 -1.10 15.40
N PRO A 234 -6.89 -1.74 15.18
CA PRO A 234 -5.67 -1.41 15.91
C PRO A 234 -5.28 0.06 15.65
N GLU A 235 -5.38 0.90 16.67
CA GLU A 235 -4.84 2.26 16.64
C GLU A 235 -3.33 2.19 16.90
N LYS A 236 -2.53 2.64 15.93
CA LYS A 236 -1.12 2.91 16.16
C LYS A 236 -0.98 4.40 16.46
N ASN A 237 -1.08 4.74 17.74
CA ASN A 237 -0.81 6.08 18.21
C ASN A 237 0.61 6.51 17.81
N LEU A 238 0.72 7.73 17.29
CA LEU A 238 1.95 8.40 16.86
C LEU A 238 3.00 8.47 17.98
#